data_AF-A0A7J6ID36-F1
#
_entry.id   AF-A0A7J6ID36-F1
#
_cell.length_a   1.000
_cell.length_b   1.000
_cell.length_c   1.000
_cell.angle_alpha   90.00
_cell.angle_beta   90.00
_cell.angle_gamma   90.00
#
_symmetry.space_group_name_H-M   'P 1'
#
loop_
_entity.id
_entity.type
_entity.pdbx_description
1 polymer ?
#
loop_
_entity_poly.entity_id
_entity_poly.type
_entity_poly.pdbx_seq_one_letter_code
_entity_poly.pdbx_strand_id
1 'polypeptide(L)'
;MVAAGLRSTYHQYKQDTDVVASWLASSAIQSGYSGPLNGSANSPATKKLKGRARMEAKKKLAKAAAASASSKRKHVIAIKDFVPLAEHVAD
;
A
#
# COMPACT_ATOMS: atom_id res chain seq x y z
N MET A 1 -8.06 -0.38 32.28
CA MET A 1 -7.89 -1.33 31.16
C MET A 1 -8.39 -0.70 29.85
N VAL A 2 -7.65 0.25 29.25
CA VAL A 2 -8.12 1.03 28.06
C VAL A 2 -7.34 0.69 26.77
N ALA A 3 -6.20 0.00 26.87
CA ALA A 3 -5.28 -0.14 25.73
C ALA A 3 -5.71 -1.13 24.63
N ALA A 4 -6.51 -2.15 24.94
CA ALA A 4 -6.87 -3.19 23.96
C ALA A 4 -7.91 -2.72 22.92
N GLY A 5 -8.88 -1.90 23.35
CA GLY A 5 -9.93 -1.37 22.46
C GLY A 5 -9.38 -0.40 21.40
N LEU A 6 -8.50 0.52 21.78
CA LEU A 6 -7.91 1.50 20.86
C LEU A 6 -7.11 0.84 19.74
N ARG A 7 -6.39 -0.26 20.06
CA ARG A 7 -5.60 -0.99 19.08
C ARG A 7 -6.49 -1.65 18.03
N SER A 8 -7.63 -2.23 18.45
CA SER A 8 -8.61 -2.81 17.53
C SER A 8 -9.22 -1.75 16.61
N THR A 9 -9.65 -0.62 17.16
CA THR A 9 -10.28 0.45 16.38
C THR A 9 -9.31 1.07 15.37
N TYR A 10 -8.05 1.30 15.75
CA TYR A 10 -7.05 1.82 14.81
C TYR A 10 -6.74 0.83 13.68
N HIS A 11 -6.64 -0.47 13.99
CA HIS A 11 -6.46 -1.49 12.96
C HIS A 11 -7.63 -1.54 11.99
N GLN A 12 -8.86 -1.43 12.49
CA GLN A 12 -10.05 -1.39 11.65
C GLN A 12 -10.10 -0.15 10.76
N TYR A 13 -9.87 1.04 11.33
CA TYR A 13 -9.72 2.29 10.55
C TYR A 13 -8.67 2.13 9.45
N LYS A 14 -7.52 1.52 9.76
CA LYS A 14 -6.44 1.33 8.79
C LYS A 14 -6.84 0.37 7.68
N GLN A 15 -7.55 -0.71 8.02
CA GLN A 15 -8.06 -1.68 7.05
C GLN A 15 -9.10 -1.04 6.13
N ASP A 16 -10.08 -0.34 6.70
CA ASP A 16 -11.14 0.34 5.95
C ASP A 16 -10.53 1.38 4.99
N THR A 17 -9.55 2.16 5.47
CA THR A 17 -8.83 3.14 4.64
C THR A 17 -8.10 2.48 3.48
N ASP A 18 -7.42 1.34 3.73
CA ASP A 18 -6.69 0.62 2.69
C ASP A 18 -7.65 0.01 1.64
N VAL A 19 -8.86 -0.41 2.04
CA VAL A 19 -9.92 -0.88 1.13
C VAL A 19 -10.43 0.25 0.26
N VAL A 20 -10.78 1.40 0.84
CA VAL A 20 -11.29 2.55 0.06
C VAL A 20 -10.23 3.06 -0.90
N ALA A 21 -8.97 3.17 -0.48
CA ALA A 21 -7.88 3.57 -1.37
C ALA A 21 -7.69 2.58 -2.54
N SER A 22 -7.86 1.28 -2.29
CA SER A 22 -7.77 0.27 -3.36
C SER A 22 -8.92 0.35 -4.35
N TRP A 23 -10.14 0.59 -3.86
CA TRP A 23 -11.31 0.79 -4.70
C TRP A 23 -11.18 2.08 -5.53
N LEU A 24 -10.82 3.19 -4.89
CA LEU A 24 -10.67 4.50 -5.54
C LEU A 24 -9.63 4.45 -6.66
N ALA A 25 -8.47 3.85 -6.41
CA ALA A 25 -7.42 3.70 -7.41
C ALA A 25 -7.87 2.84 -8.59
N SER A 26 -8.52 1.70 -8.30
CA SER A 26 -9.00 0.80 -9.35
C SER A 26 -10.09 1.46 -10.20
N SER A 27 -10.98 2.20 -9.56
CA SER A 27 -12.06 2.93 -10.24
C SER A 27 -11.51 4.06 -11.10
N ALA A 28 -10.57 4.87 -10.58
CA ALA A 28 -9.96 5.94 -11.37
C ALA A 28 -9.22 5.39 -12.59
N ILE A 29 -8.49 4.28 -12.45
CA ILE A 29 -7.84 3.61 -13.59
C ILE A 29 -8.88 3.17 -14.64
N GLN A 30 -10.02 2.63 -14.21
CA GLN A 30 -11.11 2.24 -15.11
C GLN A 30 -11.77 3.45 -15.80
N SER A 31 -11.84 4.60 -15.12
CA SER A 31 -12.33 5.87 -15.68
C SER A 31 -11.34 6.56 -16.62
N GLY A 32 -10.13 6.02 -16.81
CA GLY A 32 -9.12 6.57 -17.73
C GLY A 32 -8.09 7.49 -17.07
N TYR A 33 -8.02 7.52 -15.73
CA TYR A 33 -7.02 8.29 -15.01
C TYR A 33 -5.60 7.74 -15.27
N SER A 34 -4.76 8.53 -15.94
CA SER A 34 -3.35 8.20 -16.22
C SER A 34 -2.35 8.88 -15.27
N GLY A 35 -2.83 9.58 -14.23
CA GLY A 35 -1.97 10.28 -13.28
C GLY A 35 -1.16 9.32 -12.38
N PRO A 36 -0.03 9.76 -11.82
CA PRO A 36 0.76 8.94 -10.91
C PRO A 36 0.00 8.72 -9.60
N LEU A 37 -0.63 7.55 -9.45
CA LEU A 37 -1.24 7.07 -8.20
C LEU A 37 -0.19 6.67 -7.14
N ASN A 38 1.05 7.16 -7.26
CA ASN A 38 2.15 6.79 -6.40
C ASN A 38 2.08 7.62 -5.12
N GLY A 39 1.16 7.28 -4.23
CA GLY A 39 1.43 7.48 -2.82
C GLY A 39 2.69 6.68 -2.53
N SER A 40 3.79 7.38 -2.25
CA SER A 40 5.05 6.75 -1.84
C SER A 40 4.73 5.84 -0.67
N ALA A 41 4.50 4.55 -0.93
CA ALA A 41 4.62 3.53 0.08
C ALA A 41 6.02 3.79 0.60
N ASN A 42 6.14 4.29 1.83
CA ASN A 42 7.39 4.36 2.55
C ASN A 42 7.91 2.91 2.63
N SER A 43 8.48 2.45 1.53
CA SER A 43 9.31 1.29 1.45
C SER A 43 10.40 1.63 2.44
N PRO A 44 10.53 0.88 3.55
CA PRO A 44 11.47 1.23 4.60
C PRO A 44 12.79 1.49 3.92
N ALA A 45 13.31 2.71 4.09
CA ALA A 45 14.52 3.17 3.41
C ALA A 45 15.53 2.04 3.51
N THR A 46 15.86 1.42 2.37
CA THR A 46 16.64 0.18 2.36
C THR A 46 18.02 0.54 2.86
N LYS A 47 18.25 0.33 4.16
CA LYS A 47 19.58 0.42 4.75
C LYS A 47 20.45 -0.51 3.91
N LYS A 48 21.44 0.04 3.21
CA LYS A 48 22.28 -0.71 2.28
C LYS A 48 23.02 -1.82 3.05
N LEU A 49 22.43 -3.01 3.12
CA LEU A 49 23.04 -4.19 3.72
C LEU A 49 24.19 -4.62 2.80
N LYS A 50 25.42 -4.57 3.31
CA LYS A 50 26.64 -4.96 2.60
C LYS A 50 27.06 -6.37 3.02
N GLY A 51 27.66 -7.13 2.12
CA GLY A 51 28.21 -8.47 2.42
C GLY A 51 27.16 -9.58 2.52
N ARG A 52 27.40 -10.57 3.41
CA ARG A 52 26.60 -11.81 3.54
C ARG A 52 25.12 -11.57 3.83
N ALA A 53 24.79 -10.50 4.57
CA ALA A 53 23.42 -10.08 4.82
C ALA A 53 22.63 -9.76 3.52
N ARG A 54 23.31 -9.28 2.46
CA ARG A 54 22.69 -9.05 1.13
C ARG A 54 22.29 -10.37 0.47
N MET A 55 23.09 -11.42 0.62
CA MET A 55 22.82 -12.72 0.01
C MET A 55 21.67 -13.44 0.72
N GLU A 56 21.63 -13.38 2.06
CA GLU A 56 20.52 -13.94 2.83
C GLU A 56 19.21 -13.19 2.60
N ALA A 57 19.26 -11.86 2.52
CA ALA A 57 18.09 -11.05 2.16
C ALA A 57 17.60 -11.39 0.75
N LYS A 58 18.49 -11.56 -0.25
CA LYS A 58 18.11 -12.03 -1.59
C LYS A 58 17.45 -13.41 -1.56
N LYS A 59 17.96 -14.35 -0.76
CA LYS A 59 17.38 -15.70 -0.62
C LYS A 59 16.00 -15.65 0.05
N LYS A 60 15.82 -14.80 1.07
CA LYS A 60 14.51 -14.56 1.72
C LYS A 60 13.52 -13.85 0.78
N LEU A 61 13.98 -12.86 0.01
CA LEU A 61 13.17 -12.16 -0.99
C LEU A 61 12.75 -13.09 -2.14
N ALA A 62 13.64 -13.96 -2.61
CA ALA A 62 13.28 -14.97 -3.62
C ALA A 62 12.20 -15.94 -3.10
N LYS A 63 12.30 -16.34 -1.82
CA LYS A 63 11.29 -17.18 -1.16
C LYS A 63 9.96 -16.43 -0.92
N ALA A 64 10.02 -15.14 -0.59
CA ALA A 64 8.84 -14.29 -0.40
C ALA A 64 8.16 -13.91 -1.72
N ALA A 65 8.93 -13.74 -2.80
CA ALA A 65 8.41 -13.48 -4.15
C ALA A 65 7.59 -14.66 -4.67
N ALA A 66 8.02 -15.89 -4.39
CA ALA A 66 7.26 -17.10 -4.71
C ALA A 66 5.92 -17.21 -3.93
N ALA A 67 5.84 -16.62 -2.73
CA ALA A 67 4.60 -16.54 -1.94
C ALA A 67 3.72 -15.31 -2.29
N SER A 68 4.26 -14.34 -3.02
CA SER A 68 3.61 -13.05 -3.32
C SER A 68 2.93 -13.00 -4.68
N ALA A 69 2.92 -14.08 -5.47
CA ALA A 69 2.17 -14.13 -6.73
C ALA A 69 0.65 -13.92 -6.53
N SER A 70 0.16 -13.99 -5.29
CA SER A 70 -1.23 -13.70 -4.90
C SER A 70 -1.39 -12.40 -4.09
N SER A 71 -0.33 -11.63 -3.81
CA SER A 71 -0.52 -10.37 -3.07
C SER A 71 -1.12 -9.33 -4.01
N LYS A 72 -2.42 -9.06 -3.84
CA LYS A 72 -3.13 -7.98 -4.52
C LYS A 72 -2.24 -6.73 -4.44
N ARG A 73 -1.90 -6.14 -5.59
CA ARG A 73 -1.10 -4.90 -5.62
C ARG A 73 -1.78 -3.91 -4.70
N LYS A 74 -1.11 -3.55 -3.60
CA LYS A 74 -1.65 -2.61 -2.63
C LYS A 74 -1.59 -1.23 -3.28
N HIS A 75 -2.74 -0.66 -3.60
CA HIS A 75 -2.81 0.69 -4.12
C HIS A 75 -2.58 1.66 -2.95
N VAL A 76 -1.55 2.51 -3.07
CA VAL A 76 -1.20 3.50 -2.06
C VAL A 76 -1.42 4.86 -2.69
N ILE A 77 -2.40 5.61 -2.20
CA ILE A 77 -2.74 6.95 -2.68
C ILE A 77 -2.18 7.98 -1.70
N ALA A 78 -1.59 9.07 -2.19
CA ALA A 78 -1.22 10.16 -1.31
C ALA A 78 -2.48 10.84 -0.77
N ILE A 79 -2.47 11.25 0.51
CA ILE A 79 -3.64 11.87 1.14
C ILE A 79 -4.14 13.09 0.35
N LYS A 80 -3.21 13.84 -0.27
CA LYS A 80 -3.51 15.03 -1.07
C LYS A 80 -4.28 14.71 -2.35
N ASP A 81 -4.14 13.50 -2.86
CA ASP A 81 -4.74 13.06 -4.13
C ASP A 81 -6.08 12.37 -3.91
N PHE A 82 -6.49 12.12 -2.65
CA PHE A 82 -7.70 11.35 -2.34
C PHE A 82 -8.98 12.04 -2.79
N VAL A 83 -9.11 13.34 -2.53
CA VAL A 83 -10.28 14.14 -2.93
C VAL A 83 -10.31 14.35 -4.45
N PRO A 84 -9.22 14.82 -5.09
CA PRO A 84 -9.21 14.96 -6.56
C PRO A 84 -9.49 13.66 -7.32
N LEU A 85 -9.01 12.50 -6.82
CA LEU A 85 -9.34 11.22 -7.45
C LEU A 85 -10.83 10.87 -7.32
N ALA A 86 -11.43 11.17 -6.17
CA ALA A 86 -12.84 10.90 -5.94
C ALA A 86 -13.73 11.76 -6.82
N GLU A 87 -13.38 13.03 -6.99
CA GLU A 87 -14.06 13.93 -7.93
C GLU A 87 -13.98 13.38 -9.37
N HIS A 88 -12.80 12.95 -9.81
CA HIS A 88 -12.63 12.37 -11.15
C HIS A 88 -13.43 11.08 -11.39
N VAL A 89 -13.75 10.31 -10.35
CA VAL A 89 -14.57 9.11 -10.46
C VAL A 89 -16.08 9.43 -10.43
N ALA A 90 -16.45 10.59 -9.88
CA ALA A 90 -17.84 11.01 -9.75
C ALA A 90 -18.37 11.77 -10.97
N ASP A 91 -17.47 12.35 -11.78
CA ASP A 91 -17.75 12.93 -13.10
C ASP A 91 -18.11 11.86 -14.15
#